data_AF-A0A523JYP5-F1
#
_entry.id   AF-A0A523JYP5-F1
#
_cell.length_a   1.000
_cell.length_b   1.000
_cell.length_c   1.000
_cell.angle_alpha   90.00
_cell.angle_beta   90.00
_cell.angle_gamma   90.00
#
_symmetry.space_group_name_H-M   'P 1'
#
loop_
_entity.id
_entity.type
_entity.pdbx_description
1 polymer ?
#
loop_
_entity_poly.entity_id
_entity_poly.type
_entity_poly.pdbx_seq_one_letter_code
_entity_poly.pdbx_strand_id
1 'polypeptide(L)'
;MSEEVHDTHHGNYVKIWAILVVLLAVSVVGPMFEIRVVTLVTAFGVAIVKAYLVIKHFMHINHTPRFIPYLVVTCLVFMLLFFAAVAPDVMNDTGSGWEKPAWVAEEKAWAAGGGSAGDQHPQP
;
A
#
# COMPACT_ATOMS: atom_id res chain seq x y z
N MET A 1 -14.06 50.56 16.69
CA MET A 1 -13.87 50.55 15.22
C MET A 1 -12.38 50.50 14.96
N SER A 2 -11.87 49.28 14.79
CA SER A 2 -10.63 48.85 14.14
C SER A 2 -10.58 47.34 14.35
N GLU A 3 -11.13 46.60 13.40
CA GLU A 3 -10.97 45.15 13.27
C GLU A 3 -9.50 44.86 12.95
N GLU A 4 -8.78 44.29 13.92
CA GLU A 4 -7.40 43.83 13.74
C GLU A 4 -7.42 42.44 13.10
N VAL A 5 -6.99 42.40 11.84
CA VAL A 5 -6.75 41.20 11.04
C VAL A 5 -5.54 40.47 11.64
N HIS A 6 -5.78 39.53 12.55
CA HIS A 6 -4.71 38.72 13.13
C HIS A 6 -4.98 37.20 12.99
N ASP A 7 -4.01 36.55 12.33
CA ASP A 7 -3.70 35.12 12.38
C ASP A 7 -4.44 34.13 11.46
N THR A 8 -4.38 34.41 10.15
CA THR A 8 -4.60 33.45 9.05
C THR A 8 -3.46 32.44 8.83
N HIS A 9 -2.72 31.99 9.85
CA HIS A 9 -1.54 31.12 9.68
C HIS A 9 -1.66 29.69 10.25
N HIS A 10 -2.71 29.37 11.02
CA HIS A 10 -2.86 28.04 11.65
C HIS A 10 -4.06 27.20 11.17
N GLY A 11 -4.92 27.75 10.30
CA GLY A 11 -6.18 27.10 9.91
C GLY A 11 -6.11 26.05 8.79
N ASN A 12 -4.97 25.87 8.12
CA ASN A 12 -4.93 25.00 6.93
C ASN A 12 -4.66 23.53 7.26
N TYR A 13 -3.91 23.19 8.33
CA TYR A 13 -3.61 21.80 8.70
C TYR A 13 -4.86 20.97 8.99
N VAL A 14 -5.85 21.56 9.65
CA VAL A 14 -7.13 20.90 9.94
C VAL A 14 -7.90 20.60 8.65
N LYS A 15 -7.85 21.50 7.65
CA LYS A 15 -8.47 21.28 6.34
C LYS A 15 -7.79 20.14 5.60
N ILE A 16 -6.45 20.10 5.62
CA ILE A 16 -5.68 19.04 4.93
C ILE A 16 -5.88 17.71 5.64
N TRP A 17 -5.90 17.69 6.98
CA TRP A 17 -6.27 16.53 7.77
C TRP A 17 -7.67 16.02 7.40
N ALA A 18 -8.66 16.90 7.31
CA ALA A 18 -10.02 16.53 6.92
C ALA A 18 -10.05 15.93 5.50
N ILE A 19 -9.30 16.52 4.55
CA ILE A 19 -9.13 15.95 3.20
C ILE A 19 -8.53 14.54 3.28
N LEU A 20 -7.48 14.32 4.07
CA LEU A 20 -6.87 13.00 4.24
C LEU A 20 -7.85 11.98 4.84
N VAL A 21 -8.72 12.38 5.78
CA VAL A 21 -9.78 11.54 6.34
C VAL A 21 -10.82 11.19 5.28
N VAL A 22 -11.19 12.12 4.40
CA VAL A 22 -12.09 11.84 3.28
C VAL A 22 -11.44 10.86 2.29
N LEU A 23 -10.17 11.07 1.92
CA LEU A 23 -9.42 10.12 1.08
C LEU A 23 -9.35 8.72 1.73
N LEU A 24 -9.20 8.65 3.06
CA LEU A 24 -9.25 7.39 3.80
C LEU A 24 -10.62 6.73 3.70
N ALA A 25 -11.71 7.47 3.91
CA ALA A 25 -13.06 6.94 3.78
C ALA A 25 -13.32 6.40 2.36
N VAL A 26 -12.88 7.13 1.33
CA VAL A 26 -12.95 6.67 -0.07
C VAL A 26 -12.13 5.39 -0.27
N SER A 27 -10.94 5.28 0.35
CA SER A 27 -10.12 4.06 0.29
C SER A 27 -10.80 2.84 0.91
N VAL A 28 -11.62 3.03 1.95
CA VAL A 28 -12.33 1.94 2.64
C VAL A 28 -13.59 1.54 1.87
N VAL A 29 -14.28 2.51 1.27
CA VAL A 29 -15.52 2.26 0.52
C VAL A 29 -15.25 1.72 -0.88
N GLY A 30 -14.15 2.12 -1.54
CA GLY A 30 -13.78 1.66 -2.88
C GLY A 30 -13.77 0.12 -3.04
N PRO A 31 -13.16 -0.66 -2.13
CA PRO A 31 -13.18 -2.12 -2.13
C PRO A 31 -14.58 -2.78 -2.12
N MET A 32 -15.61 -2.08 -1.63
CA MET A 32 -16.96 -2.63 -1.49
C MET A 32 -17.70 -2.79 -2.84
N PHE A 33 -17.16 -2.23 -3.93
CA PHE A 33 -17.74 -2.35 -5.26
C PHE A 33 -17.35 -3.65 -6.00
N GLU A 34 -16.63 -4.58 -5.35
CA GLU A 34 -16.27 -5.95 -5.77
C GLU A 34 -15.58 -6.11 -7.15
N ILE A 35 -15.33 -5.02 -7.88
CA ILE A 35 -14.63 -5.02 -9.16
C ILE A 35 -13.12 -4.84 -8.93
N ARG A 36 -12.35 -5.93 -9.02
CA ARG A 36 -10.91 -5.98 -8.74
C ARG A 36 -10.06 -4.90 -9.44
N VAL A 37 -10.39 -4.55 -10.67
CA VAL A 37 -9.64 -3.51 -11.42
C VAL A 37 -9.94 -2.12 -10.87
N VAL A 38 -11.22 -1.85 -10.59
CA VAL A 38 -11.65 -0.55 -10.03
C VAL A 38 -11.04 -0.37 -8.64
N THR A 39 -11.03 -1.41 -7.81
CA THR A 39 -10.44 -1.34 -6.47
C THR A 39 -8.93 -1.08 -6.51
N LEU A 40 -8.18 -1.71 -7.43
CA LEU A 40 -6.76 -1.43 -7.62
C LEU A 40 -6.51 0.02 -8.06
N VAL A 41 -7.22 0.49 -9.09
CA VAL A 41 -7.05 1.86 -9.61
C VAL A 41 -7.40 2.88 -8.54
N THR A 42 -8.51 2.69 -7.81
CA THR A 42 -8.89 3.57 -6.70
C THR A 42 -7.86 3.53 -5.58
N ALA A 43 -7.39 2.36 -5.16
CA ALA A 43 -6.41 2.24 -4.08
C ALA A 43 -5.09 2.95 -4.42
N PHE A 44 -4.53 2.70 -5.61
CA PHE A 44 -3.31 3.38 -6.06
C PHE A 44 -3.52 4.88 -6.30
N GLY A 45 -4.65 5.27 -6.88
CA GLY A 45 -4.99 6.67 -7.10
C GLY A 45 -5.06 7.46 -5.79
N VAL A 46 -5.81 6.96 -4.81
CA VAL A 46 -5.90 7.56 -3.46
C VAL A 46 -4.52 7.59 -2.80
N ALA A 47 -3.72 6.53 -2.91
CA ALA A 47 -2.37 6.48 -2.33
C ALA A 47 -1.45 7.58 -2.89
N ILE A 48 -1.47 7.82 -4.21
CA ILE A 48 -0.67 8.87 -4.86
C ILE A 48 -1.11 10.25 -4.37
N VAL A 49 -2.42 10.54 -4.36
CA VAL A 49 -2.92 11.85 -3.92
C VAL A 49 -2.60 12.10 -2.44
N LYS A 50 -2.76 11.08 -1.60
CA LYS A 50 -2.40 11.14 -0.17
C LYS A 50 -0.92 11.47 -0.01
N ALA A 51 -0.04 10.74 -0.69
CA ALA A 51 1.41 10.96 -0.63
C ALA A 51 1.77 12.39 -1.07
N TYR A 52 1.19 12.88 -2.17
CA TYR A 52 1.40 14.25 -2.63
C TYR A 52 0.99 15.30 -1.59
N LEU A 53 -0.19 15.16 -0.98
CA LEU A 53 -0.67 16.08 0.04
C LEU A 53 0.24 16.09 1.28
N VAL A 54 0.73 14.93 1.70
CA VAL A 54 1.67 14.79 2.82
C VAL A 54 3.01 15.47 2.51
N ILE A 55 3.57 15.24 1.32
CA ILE A 55 4.86 15.85 0.92
C ILE A 55 4.75 17.38 0.90
N LYS A 56 3.65 17.91 0.33
CA LYS A 56 3.47 19.35 0.17
C LYS A 56 3.18 20.06 1.50
N HIS A 57 2.36 19.47 2.36
CA HIS A 57 1.81 20.18 3.52
C HIS A 57 2.37 19.73 4.88
N PHE A 58 2.80 18.48 5.02
CA PHE A 58 3.36 17.98 6.28
C PHE A 58 4.88 17.91 6.26
N MET A 59 5.49 17.57 5.13
CA MET A 59 6.95 17.54 4.99
C MET A 59 7.57 18.90 4.65
N HIS A 60 6.77 19.93 4.33
CA HIS A 60 7.22 21.29 3.96
C HIS A 60 8.43 21.30 3.00
N ILE A 61 8.49 20.34 2.07
CA ILE A 61 9.67 20.12 1.23
C ILE A 61 9.97 21.36 0.35
N ASN A 62 8.94 22.18 0.10
CA ASN A 62 9.05 23.44 -0.65
C ASN A 62 9.82 24.54 0.09
N HIS A 63 9.88 24.50 1.43
CA HIS A 63 10.64 25.45 2.24
C HIS A 63 12.05 24.94 2.60
N THR A 64 12.36 23.70 2.23
CA THR A 64 13.67 23.08 2.47
C THR A 64 14.62 23.30 1.29
N PRO A 65 15.95 23.24 1.50
CA PRO A 65 16.90 23.39 0.41
C PRO A 65 16.66 22.38 -0.71
N ARG A 66 16.88 22.83 -1.96
CA ARG A 66 16.55 22.12 -3.21
C ARG A 66 17.10 20.69 -3.30
N PHE A 67 18.13 20.33 -2.52
CA PHE A 67 18.69 18.98 -2.49
C PHE A 67 17.79 17.94 -1.78
N ILE A 68 16.96 18.35 -0.83
CA ILE A 68 16.08 17.47 -0.06
C ILE A 68 15.07 16.72 -0.95
N PRO A 69 14.30 17.37 -1.85
CA PRO A 69 13.41 16.63 -2.75
C PRO A 69 14.17 15.69 -3.68
N TYR A 70 15.38 16.03 -4.13
CA TYR A 70 16.20 15.10 -4.92
C TYR A 70 16.60 13.87 -4.13
N LEU A 71 16.97 14.02 -2.85
CA LEU A 71 17.29 12.90 -1.96
C LEU A 71 16.06 11.99 -1.77
N VAL A 72 14.89 12.56 -1.44
CA VAL A 72 13.66 11.79 -1.23
C VAL A 72 13.24 11.03 -2.50
N VAL A 73 13.29 11.68 -3.67
CA VAL A 73 12.99 11.03 -4.95
C VAL A 73 14.01 9.92 -5.24
N THR A 74 15.29 10.15 -4.96
CA THR A 74 16.35 9.14 -5.14
C THR A 74 16.12 7.92 -4.26
N CYS A 75 15.77 8.12 -2.98
CA CYS A 75 15.41 7.03 -2.07
C CYS A 75 14.17 6.27 -2.56
N LEU A 76 13.14 6.98 -3.05
CA LEU A 76 11.94 6.35 -3.59
C LEU A 76 12.25 5.52 -4.84
N VAL A 77 13.09 6.03 -5.74
CA VAL A 77 13.54 5.31 -6.94
C VAL A 77 14.33 4.06 -6.54
N PHE A 78 15.29 4.17 -5.62
CA PHE A 78 16.03 2.99 -5.15
C PHE A 78 15.13 1.97 -4.46
N MET A 79 14.15 2.41 -3.67
CA MET A 79 13.15 1.52 -3.08
C MET A 79 12.36 0.76 -4.15
N LEU A 80 11.90 1.45 -5.20
CA LEU A 80 11.17 0.81 -6.31
C LEU A 80 12.06 -0.12 -7.12
N LEU A 81 13.32 0.25 -7.38
CA LEU A 81 14.29 -0.59 -8.06
C LEU A 81 14.60 -1.85 -7.25
N PHE A 82 14.83 -1.72 -5.94
CA PHE A 82 15.05 -2.86 -5.04
C PHE A 82 13.83 -3.78 -5.01
N PHE A 83 12.63 -3.22 -4.88
CA PHE A 83 11.39 -3.99 -4.94
C PHE A 83 11.25 -4.73 -6.28
N ALA A 84 11.47 -4.05 -7.40
CA ALA A 84 11.39 -4.65 -8.73
C ALA A 84 12.46 -5.73 -8.97
N ALA A 85 13.63 -5.60 -8.36
CA ALA A 85 14.71 -6.58 -8.44
C ALA A 85 14.42 -7.84 -7.61
N VAL A 86 13.85 -7.69 -6.41
CA VAL A 86 13.55 -8.80 -5.49
C VAL A 86 12.21 -9.48 -5.78
N ALA A 87 11.24 -8.75 -6.33
CA ALA A 87 9.92 -9.28 -6.66
C ALA A 87 9.96 -10.56 -7.52
N PRO A 88 10.68 -10.63 -8.66
CA PRO A 88 10.73 -11.85 -9.47
C PRO A 88 11.43 -13.01 -8.75
N ASP A 89 12.39 -12.73 -7.86
CA ASP A 89 13.07 -13.75 -7.05
C ASP A 89 12.12 -14.37 -6.02
N VAL A 90 11.39 -13.54 -5.27
CA VAL A 90 10.40 -14.00 -4.28
C VAL A 90 9.18 -14.66 -4.91
N MET A 91 8.73 -14.17 -6.07
CA MET A 91 7.56 -14.71 -6.78
C MET A 91 7.89 -15.98 -7.59
N ASN A 92 9.14 -16.45 -7.56
CA ASN A 92 9.52 -17.66 -8.26
C ASN A 92 9.11 -18.91 -7.46
N ASP A 93 8.12 -19.64 -7.96
CA ASP A 93 7.63 -20.89 -7.36
C ASP A 93 8.58 -22.09 -7.52
N THR A 94 9.72 -21.92 -8.20
CA THR A 94 10.70 -22.98 -8.46
C THR A 94 12.01 -22.72 -7.72
N GLY A 95 12.16 -23.31 -6.53
CA GLY A 95 13.40 -23.30 -5.75
C GLY A 95 13.74 -24.69 -5.22
N SER A 96 15.00 -25.09 -5.29
CA SER A 96 15.48 -26.45 -4.94
C SER A 96 15.47 -26.77 -3.44
N GLY A 97 15.07 -25.82 -2.58
CA GLY A 97 14.93 -26.01 -1.12
C GLY A 97 13.55 -25.62 -0.57
N TRP A 98 12.58 -25.34 -1.44
CA TRP A 98 11.22 -24.97 -1.03
C TRP A 98 10.38 -26.23 -0.85
N GLU A 99 10.29 -26.74 0.38
CA GLU A 99 9.29 -27.75 0.73
C GLU A 99 7.93 -27.08 0.86
N LYS A 100 7.06 -27.30 -0.14
CA LYS A 100 5.66 -26.90 -0.03
C LYS A 100 5.03 -27.77 1.06
N PRO A 101 4.38 -27.17 2.07
CA PRO A 101 3.82 -27.94 3.16
C PRO A 101 2.74 -28.90 2.64
N ALA A 102 2.64 -30.09 3.26
CA ALA A 102 1.88 -31.23 2.73
C ALA A 102 0.43 -30.90 2.34
N TRP A 103 -0.21 -29.97 3.06
CA TRP A 103 -1.57 -29.51 2.78
C TRP A 103 -1.74 -28.86 1.39
N VAL A 104 -0.70 -28.26 0.81
CA VAL A 104 -0.75 -27.69 -0.56
C VAL A 104 -0.78 -28.80 -1.63
N ALA A 105 -0.15 -29.95 -1.34
CA ALA A 105 -0.20 -31.12 -2.20
C ALA A 105 -1.55 -31.84 -2.09
N GLU A 106 -2.08 -31.95 -0.87
CA GLU A 106 -3.41 -32.51 -0.58
C GLU A 106 -4.53 -31.67 -1.20
N GLU A 107 -4.46 -30.34 -1.12
CA GLU A 107 -5.43 -29.43 -1.74
C GLU A 107 -5.42 -29.55 -3.27
N LYS A 108 -4.25 -29.70 -3.90
CA LYS A 108 -4.13 -29.98 -5.34
C LYS A 108 -4.69 -31.36 -5.72
N ALA A 109 -4.49 -32.37 -4.87
CA ALA A 109 -5.03 -33.72 -5.09
C ALA A 109 -6.56 -33.74 -4.97
N TRP A 110 -7.11 -33.01 -4.00
CA TRP A 110 -8.55 -32.79 -3.83
C TRP A 110 -9.15 -32.03 -5.03
N ALA A 111 -8.51 -30.93 -5.47
CA ALA A 111 -8.94 -30.15 -6.63
C ALA A 111 -8.85 -30.92 -7.97
N ALA A 112 -7.93 -31.89 -8.08
CA ALA A 112 -7.77 -32.75 -9.25
C ALA A 112 -8.75 -33.94 -9.30
N GLY A 113 -9.72 -34.02 -8.37
CA GLY A 113 -10.74 -35.07 -8.34
C GLY A 113 -10.30 -36.36 -7.63
N GLY A 114 -9.16 -36.36 -6.95
CA GLY A 114 -8.66 -37.48 -6.16
C GLY A 114 -9.29 -37.54 -4.78
N GLY A 115 -10.59 -37.79 -4.70
CA GLY A 115 -11.22 -38.16 -3.43
C GLY A 115 -10.83 -39.60 -3.07
N SER A 116 -9.95 -39.79 -2.08
CA SER A 116 -9.90 -41.04 -1.32
C SER A 116 -9.35 -40.85 0.08
N ALA A 117 -10.28 -40.95 1.04
CA ALA A 117 -10.19 -41.41 2.42
C ALA A 117 -8.83 -41.38 3.15
N GLY A 118 -8.79 -40.65 4.28
CA GLY A 118 -7.80 -40.90 5.31
C GLY A 118 -7.74 -39.81 6.37
N ASP A 119 -8.75 -39.75 7.24
CA ASP A 119 -8.57 -39.18 8.58
C ASP A 119 -7.36 -39.85 9.22
N GLN A 120 -6.28 -39.11 9.46
CA GLN A 120 -5.22 -39.49 10.38
C GLN A 120 -4.45 -38.25 10.80
N HIS A 121 -4.93 -37.64 11.87
CA HIS A 121 -4.23 -36.65 12.66
C HIS A 121 -3.23 -37.38 13.58
N PRO A 122 -1.90 -37.22 13.44
CA PRO A 122 -0.97 -37.51 14.52
C PRO A 122 -0.76 -36.22 15.31
N GLN A 123 -1.38 -36.14 16.50
CA GLN A 123 -0.94 -35.22 17.55
C GLN A 123 0.50 -35.63 17.96
N PRO A 124 1.37 -34.67 18.30
CA PRO A 124 1.46 -34.31 19.71
C PRO A 124 1.32 -32.82 20.01
#